data_AF-A0A924ZT50-F1
#
_entry.id   AF-A0A924ZT50-F1
#
_cell.length_a   1.000
_cell.length_b   1.000
_cell.length_c   1.000
_cell.angle_alpha   90.00
_cell.angle_beta   90.00
_cell.angle_gamma   90.00
#
_symmetry.space_group_name_H-M   'P 1'
#
loop_
_entity.id
_entity.type
_entity.pdbx_description
1 polymer ?
#
loop_
_entity_poly.entity_id
_entity_poly.type
_entity_poly.pdbx_seq_one_letter_code
_entity_poly.pdbx_strand_id
1 'polypeptide(L)'
;MRLLLLICVLQSFISTTVRADELSGTWKFNKSAEYFGNIKEIKAPPVTTFQVVNGQLSLQGDCSLYLKSKRNEFFYSDVFQGLSKQGVDDEMLGKYFKKTFTFDLKKVKYFYEVERDKRFKCGIFFQDILISENTLIVPAGEVFYGFTKSNGGASAPLPPSINLYDRKLSQLPFNTSTYSQLCLQILPFKKRVPQTTTKCAPVYYPYVASKQDNDALAKLIGTHDYEKGGARNVSSYDNPFKYNLHPVFVLLPPLKDVLIAAVIDLEPGPNENRDTMSGAFLAIKEGKVTDQLNDGCTITEDYFCVDDNGKRRYQLLDSGKFKEVK
;
A
#
# COMPACT_ATOMS: atom_id res chain seq x y z
N MET A 1 -58.38 -29.11 -20.21
CA MET A 1 -57.63 -27.84 -20.12
C MET A 1 -56.52 -27.98 -19.08
N ARG A 2 -55.28 -28.25 -19.51
CA ARG A 2 -54.09 -28.18 -18.65
C ARG A 2 -53.19 -27.08 -19.21
N LEU A 3 -53.12 -25.98 -18.48
CA LEU A 3 -52.32 -24.81 -18.81
C LEU A 3 -50.88 -25.07 -18.33
N LEU A 4 -49.96 -25.28 -19.26
CA LEU A 4 -48.52 -25.37 -18.99
C LEU A 4 -47.94 -23.95 -18.98
N LEU A 5 -47.64 -23.44 -17.78
CA LEU A 5 -46.90 -22.18 -17.60
C LEU A 5 -45.40 -22.46 -17.83
N LEU A 6 -44.87 -21.95 -18.93
CA LEU A 6 -43.45 -21.93 -19.24
C LEU A 6 -42.80 -20.80 -18.43
N ILE A 7 -42.10 -21.13 -17.34
CA ILE A 7 -41.32 -20.16 -16.57
C ILE A 7 -39.98 -19.98 -17.29
N CYS A 8 -39.85 -18.84 -17.96
CA CYS A 8 -38.60 -18.39 -18.57
C CYS A 8 -37.65 -17.93 -17.47
N VAL A 9 -36.69 -18.78 -17.08
CA VAL A 9 -35.62 -18.42 -16.15
C VAL A 9 -34.62 -17.56 -16.92
N LEU A 10 -34.77 -16.23 -16.83
CA LEU A 10 -33.69 -15.31 -17.18
C LEU A 10 -32.51 -15.59 -16.25
N GLN A 11 -31.53 -16.33 -16.74
CA GLN A 11 -30.19 -16.36 -16.16
C GLN A 11 -29.60 -14.96 -16.33
N SER A 12 -29.76 -14.11 -15.31
CA SER A 12 -28.91 -12.94 -15.15
C SER A 12 -27.47 -13.44 -15.08
N PHE A 13 -26.71 -13.23 -16.16
CA PHE A 13 -25.25 -13.30 -16.11
C PHE A 13 -24.81 -12.27 -15.07
N ILE A 14 -24.57 -12.75 -13.85
CA ILE A 14 -23.76 -12.05 -12.87
C ILE A 14 -22.40 -11.93 -13.53
N SER A 15 -22.15 -10.78 -14.17
CA SER A 15 -20.78 -10.36 -14.47
C SER A 15 -20.08 -10.29 -13.12
N THR A 16 -19.38 -11.36 -12.78
CA THR A 16 -18.40 -11.35 -11.71
C THR A 16 -17.37 -10.31 -12.11
N THR A 17 -17.51 -9.09 -11.61
CA THR A 17 -16.42 -8.14 -11.46
C THR A 17 -15.42 -8.79 -10.51
N VAL A 18 -14.62 -9.71 -11.05
CA VAL A 18 -13.50 -10.31 -10.32
C VAL A 18 -12.53 -9.18 -10.02
N ARG A 19 -12.31 -8.99 -8.74
CA ARG A 19 -11.98 -7.72 -8.10
C ARG A 19 -10.54 -7.29 -8.33
N ALA A 20 -10.32 -5.97 -8.31
CA ALA A 20 -9.01 -5.34 -8.12
C ALA A 20 -8.21 -5.87 -6.90
N ASP A 21 -8.82 -6.70 -6.04
CA ASP A 21 -8.25 -7.39 -4.88
C ASP A 21 -7.00 -8.24 -5.18
N GLU A 22 -6.87 -8.80 -6.39
CA GLU A 22 -5.74 -9.70 -6.72
C GLU A 22 -4.39 -8.97 -6.72
N LEU A 23 -4.34 -7.80 -7.36
CA LEU A 23 -3.14 -6.99 -7.45
C LEU A 23 -2.92 -6.10 -6.22
N SER A 24 -3.99 -5.74 -5.49
CA SER A 24 -3.87 -4.93 -4.28
C SER A 24 -2.92 -5.58 -3.26
N GLY A 25 -1.93 -4.81 -2.80
CA GLY A 25 -0.87 -5.29 -1.91
C GLY A 25 0.43 -4.53 -2.05
N THR A 26 1.38 -4.84 -1.16
CA THR A 26 2.77 -4.43 -1.28
C THR A 26 3.55 -5.48 -2.06
N TRP A 27 4.32 -5.06 -3.06
CA TRP A 27 5.11 -5.94 -3.93
C TRP A 27 6.58 -5.60 -3.78
N LYS A 28 7.41 -6.63 -3.57
CA LYS A 28 8.85 -6.48 -3.41
C LYS A 28 9.61 -7.17 -4.51
N PHE A 29 10.63 -6.50 -5.01
CA PHE A 29 11.56 -7.08 -5.96
C PHE A 29 12.20 -8.32 -5.36
N ASN A 30 12.21 -9.38 -6.16
CA ASN A 30 12.83 -10.64 -5.82
C ASN A 30 14.06 -10.86 -6.71
N LYS A 31 13.87 -10.80 -8.03
CA LYS A 31 14.93 -11.10 -9.00
C LYS A 31 14.67 -10.54 -10.38
N SER A 32 15.74 -10.37 -11.14
CA SER A 32 15.75 -10.06 -12.57
C SER A 32 16.33 -11.25 -13.34
N ALA A 33 15.83 -11.50 -14.55
CA ALA A 33 16.42 -12.49 -15.45
C ALA A 33 16.08 -12.15 -16.91
N GLU A 34 16.99 -12.47 -17.82
CA GLU A 34 16.83 -12.31 -19.27
C GLU A 34 16.72 -13.71 -19.89
N TYR A 35 15.85 -13.85 -20.89
CA TYR A 35 15.46 -15.15 -21.42
C TYR A 35 16.64 -15.96 -21.99
N PHE A 36 17.48 -15.35 -22.82
CA PHE A 36 18.61 -15.99 -23.51
C PHE A 36 19.87 -16.12 -22.65
N GLY A 37 19.94 -15.40 -21.52
CA GLY A 37 21.09 -15.40 -20.62
C GLY A 37 22.32 -14.68 -21.16
N ASN A 38 22.15 -13.81 -22.16
CA ASN A 38 23.22 -13.03 -22.77
C ASN A 38 23.70 -11.89 -21.85
N ILE A 39 22.82 -11.40 -20.98
CA ILE A 39 23.12 -10.34 -20.02
C ILE A 39 23.61 -10.97 -18.72
N LYS A 40 24.92 -10.86 -18.46
CA LYS A 40 25.57 -11.46 -17.28
C LYS A 40 25.08 -10.91 -15.95
N GLU A 41 24.75 -9.61 -15.90
CA GLU A 41 24.27 -8.96 -14.68
C GLU A 41 23.15 -7.98 -15.02
N ILE A 42 21.95 -8.28 -14.54
CA ILE A 42 20.78 -7.43 -14.72
C ILE A 42 20.52 -6.72 -13.40
N LYS A 43 20.78 -5.40 -13.37
CA LYS A 43 20.57 -4.59 -12.18
C LYS A 43 19.10 -4.67 -11.72
N ALA A 44 18.90 -4.60 -10.41
CA ALA A 44 17.58 -4.41 -9.84
C ALA A 44 16.94 -3.14 -10.42
N PRO A 45 15.60 -3.12 -10.59
CA PRO A 45 14.91 -1.91 -11.01
C PRO A 45 15.10 -0.83 -9.93
N PRO A 46 15.07 0.47 -10.30
CA PRO A 46 15.15 1.56 -9.33
C PRO A 46 14.08 1.48 -8.24
N VAL A 47 12.92 0.91 -8.56
CA VAL A 47 11.82 0.68 -7.63
C VAL A 47 11.84 -0.78 -7.19
N THR A 48 12.38 -1.04 -6.00
CA THR A 48 12.46 -2.40 -5.43
C THR A 48 11.27 -2.74 -4.56
N THR A 49 10.42 -1.78 -4.19
CA THR A 49 9.16 -2.01 -3.48
C THR A 49 8.12 -1.01 -3.98
N PHE A 50 6.89 -1.46 -4.19
CA PHE A 50 5.76 -0.61 -4.56
C PHE A 50 4.45 -1.12 -3.97
N GLN A 51 3.43 -0.27 -3.99
CA GLN A 51 2.10 -0.61 -3.46
C GLN A 51 1.03 -0.40 -4.52
N VAL A 52 0.06 -1.32 -4.57
CA VAL A 52 -1.14 -1.16 -5.37
C VAL A 52 -2.36 -1.15 -4.45
N VAL A 53 -3.20 -0.13 -4.61
CA VAL A 53 -4.47 0.01 -3.89
C VAL A 53 -5.51 0.52 -4.88
N ASN A 54 -6.63 -0.19 -5.01
CA ASN A 54 -7.76 0.21 -5.88
C ASN A 54 -7.35 0.56 -7.32
N GLY A 55 -6.41 -0.19 -7.89
CA GLY A 55 -5.95 0.02 -9.27
C GLY A 55 -4.97 1.18 -9.46
N GLN A 56 -4.59 1.88 -8.39
CA GLN A 56 -3.52 2.87 -8.42
C GLN A 56 -2.23 2.25 -7.88
N LEU A 57 -1.15 2.43 -8.64
CA LEU A 57 0.20 1.94 -8.38
C LEU A 57 1.03 3.12 -7.85
N SER A 58 1.51 3.06 -6.62
CA SER A 58 2.48 4.02 -6.10
C SER A 58 3.87 3.41 -6.12
N LEU A 59 4.71 3.98 -6.97
CA LEU A 59 6.15 3.79 -7.03
C LEU A 59 6.79 4.84 -6.12
N GLN A 60 7.89 4.50 -5.46
CA GLN A 60 8.58 5.35 -4.46
C GLN A 60 8.59 6.87 -4.78
N GLY A 61 8.35 7.71 -3.76
CA GLY A 61 8.25 9.16 -3.88
C GLY A 61 6.87 9.60 -4.40
N ASP A 62 6.82 10.68 -5.18
CA ASP A 62 5.58 11.21 -5.78
C ASP A 62 5.16 10.49 -7.07
N CYS A 63 5.72 9.30 -7.34
CA CYS A 63 5.43 8.56 -8.55
C CYS A 63 4.17 7.69 -8.41
N SER A 64 3.02 8.24 -8.79
CA SER A 64 1.77 7.48 -8.87
C SER A 64 1.34 7.25 -10.32
N LEU A 65 1.01 6.00 -10.63
CA LEU A 65 0.51 5.54 -11.91
C LEU A 65 -0.85 4.87 -11.73
N TYR A 66 -1.68 4.89 -12.77
CA TYR A 66 -2.99 4.24 -12.76
C TYR A 66 -2.97 3.03 -13.66
N LEU A 67 -3.60 1.95 -13.24
CA LEU A 67 -3.85 0.80 -14.10
C LEU A 67 -5.09 1.09 -14.93
N LYS A 68 -5.05 0.68 -16.21
CA LYS A 68 -6.24 0.74 -17.06
C LYS A 68 -7.37 -0.04 -16.39
N SER A 69 -8.54 0.58 -16.37
CA SER A 69 -9.75 0.02 -15.75
C SER A 69 -10.17 -1.33 -16.33
N LYS A 70 -9.86 -1.58 -17.61
CA LYS A 70 -10.07 -2.87 -18.26
C LYS A 70 -8.79 -3.71 -18.20
N ARG A 71 -8.92 -4.95 -17.72
CA ARG A 71 -7.89 -5.97 -17.89
C ARG A 71 -7.91 -6.45 -19.33
N ASN A 72 -6.74 -6.72 -19.89
CA ASN A 72 -6.63 -7.32 -21.20
C ASN A 72 -6.55 -8.83 -21.04
N GLU A 73 -7.28 -9.56 -21.88
CA GLU A 73 -7.10 -11.01 -21.99
C GLU A 73 -5.65 -11.31 -22.36
N PHE A 74 -5.05 -12.28 -21.68
CA PHE A 74 -3.67 -12.62 -21.90
C PHE A 74 -3.55 -13.42 -23.20
N PHE A 75 -2.95 -12.80 -24.22
CA PHE A 75 -2.48 -13.46 -25.43
C PHE A 75 -0.96 -13.41 -25.47
N TYR A 76 -0.33 -14.57 -25.62
CA TYR A 76 1.12 -14.74 -25.63
C TYR A 76 1.82 -13.77 -26.61
N SER A 77 1.26 -13.64 -27.82
CA SER A 77 1.80 -12.80 -28.89
C SER A 77 1.81 -11.31 -28.57
N ASP A 78 0.93 -10.86 -27.67
CA ASP A 78 0.71 -9.44 -27.42
C ASP A 78 1.72 -8.94 -26.39
N VAL A 79 1.95 -9.73 -25.35
CA VAL A 79 2.89 -9.39 -24.27
C VAL A 79 4.34 -9.73 -24.66
N PHE A 80 4.55 -10.82 -25.41
CA PHE A 80 5.89 -11.36 -25.70
C PHE A 80 6.26 -11.33 -27.19
N GLN A 81 5.70 -10.39 -27.95
CA GLN A 81 5.89 -10.32 -29.41
C GLN A 81 7.37 -10.38 -29.84
N GLY A 82 8.25 -9.71 -29.11
CA GLY A 82 9.69 -9.70 -29.38
C GLY A 82 10.33 -11.09 -29.30
N LEU A 83 9.96 -11.87 -28.28
CA LEU A 83 10.44 -13.24 -28.10
C LEU A 83 9.79 -14.21 -29.09
N SER A 84 8.50 -14.00 -29.41
CA SER A 84 7.81 -14.79 -30.44
C SER A 84 8.49 -14.66 -31.80
N LYS A 85 8.93 -13.45 -32.18
CA LYS A 85 9.68 -13.21 -33.41
C LYS A 85 11.05 -13.89 -33.43
N GLN A 86 11.59 -14.25 -32.27
CA GLN A 86 12.84 -14.99 -32.12
C GLN A 86 12.63 -16.50 -31.96
N GLY A 87 11.42 -17.00 -32.21
CA GLY A 87 11.10 -18.42 -32.19
C GLY A 87 10.84 -19.01 -30.80
N VAL A 88 10.66 -18.16 -29.78
CA VAL A 88 10.25 -18.60 -28.44
C VAL A 88 8.74 -18.79 -28.43
N ASP A 89 8.29 -20.00 -28.12
CA ASP A 89 6.87 -20.31 -27.95
C ASP A 89 6.42 -20.26 -26.48
N ASP A 90 5.10 -20.35 -26.27
CA ASP A 90 4.46 -20.30 -24.94
C ASP A 90 4.93 -21.45 -24.03
N GLU A 91 5.20 -22.63 -24.57
CA GLU A 91 5.67 -23.76 -23.76
C GLU A 91 7.09 -23.53 -23.24
N MET A 92 7.98 -23.04 -24.10
CA MET A 92 9.35 -22.69 -23.74
C MET A 92 9.37 -21.58 -22.68
N LEU A 93 8.61 -20.50 -22.92
CA LEU A 93 8.57 -19.38 -21.98
C LEU A 93 7.89 -19.76 -20.66
N GLY A 94 6.83 -20.57 -20.70
CA GLY A 94 6.18 -21.11 -19.51
C GLY A 94 7.12 -21.99 -18.66
N LYS A 95 7.92 -22.86 -19.30
CA LYS A 95 8.98 -23.64 -18.60
C LYS A 95 10.03 -22.73 -17.99
N TYR A 96 10.46 -21.70 -18.71
CA TYR A 96 11.40 -20.71 -18.21
C TYR A 96 10.84 -19.96 -17.00
N PHE A 97 9.64 -19.40 -17.05
CA PHE A 97 9.04 -18.68 -15.92
C PHE A 97 8.84 -19.58 -14.69
N LYS A 98 8.42 -20.82 -14.90
CA LYS A 98 8.26 -21.78 -13.81
C LYS A 98 9.59 -22.10 -13.13
N LYS A 99 10.66 -22.31 -13.92
CA LYS A 99 12.00 -22.59 -13.41
C LYS A 99 12.64 -21.37 -12.75
N THR A 100 12.52 -20.21 -13.38
CA THR A 100 13.28 -19.00 -13.02
C THR A 100 12.56 -18.20 -11.95
N PHE A 101 11.25 -18.04 -12.03
CA PHE A 101 10.47 -17.17 -11.13
C PHE A 101 9.45 -17.92 -10.28
N THR A 102 9.37 -19.25 -10.40
CA THR A 102 8.29 -20.05 -9.79
C THR A 102 6.91 -19.53 -10.21
N PHE A 103 6.83 -19.00 -11.43
CA PHE A 103 5.64 -18.36 -11.99
C PHE A 103 5.00 -19.26 -13.03
N ASP A 104 3.73 -19.61 -12.82
CA ASP A 104 2.98 -20.45 -13.76
C ASP A 104 2.24 -19.58 -14.77
N LEU A 105 2.84 -19.39 -15.95
CA LEU A 105 2.27 -18.58 -17.03
C LEU A 105 0.92 -19.13 -17.51
N LYS A 106 0.69 -20.45 -17.42
CA LYS A 106 -0.57 -21.08 -17.85
C LYS A 106 -1.77 -20.70 -16.96
N LYS A 107 -1.51 -20.21 -15.75
CA LYS A 107 -2.55 -19.71 -14.84
C LYS A 107 -2.91 -18.24 -15.12
N VAL A 108 -2.11 -17.53 -15.92
CA VAL A 108 -2.34 -16.13 -16.23
C VAL A 108 -3.45 -16.01 -17.27
N LYS A 109 -4.59 -15.47 -16.85
CA LYS A 109 -5.74 -15.21 -17.74
C LYS A 109 -5.76 -13.78 -18.28
N TYR A 110 -5.15 -12.86 -17.54
CA TYR A 110 -5.18 -11.44 -17.81
C TYR A 110 -3.84 -10.81 -17.51
N PHE A 111 -3.56 -9.71 -18.19
CA PHE A 111 -2.48 -8.80 -17.82
C PHE A 111 -3.05 -7.41 -17.56
N TYR A 112 -2.32 -6.63 -16.77
CA TYR A 112 -2.69 -5.26 -16.41
C TYR A 112 -1.74 -4.31 -17.12
N GLU A 113 -2.32 -3.30 -17.76
CA GLU A 113 -1.56 -2.22 -18.38
C GLU A 113 -1.59 -0.98 -17.51
N VAL A 114 -0.47 -0.29 -17.43
CA VAL A 114 -0.42 1.05 -16.84
C VAL A 114 -0.89 2.10 -17.86
N GLU A 115 -1.71 3.04 -17.40
CA GLU A 115 -2.10 4.22 -18.16
C GLU A 115 -0.87 5.07 -18.47
N ARG A 116 -0.59 5.24 -19.76
CA ARG A 116 0.53 6.04 -20.24
C ARG A 116 0.17 7.52 -20.17
N ASP A 117 0.51 8.17 -19.07
CA ASP A 117 0.55 9.63 -18.99
C ASP A 117 1.98 10.13 -19.25
N LYS A 118 2.15 10.93 -20.31
CA LYS A 118 3.45 11.49 -20.72
C LYS A 118 4.10 12.36 -19.63
N ARG A 119 3.35 12.79 -18.61
CA ARG A 119 3.84 13.57 -17.47
C ARG A 119 4.59 12.70 -16.45
N PHE A 120 4.25 11.43 -16.32
CA PHE A 120 4.91 10.50 -15.40
C PHE A 120 5.96 9.69 -16.15
N LYS A 121 7.20 10.21 -16.18
CA LYS A 121 8.37 9.48 -16.72
C LYS A 121 8.85 8.37 -15.78
N CYS A 122 8.29 8.29 -14.59
CA CYS A 122 8.63 7.30 -13.59
C CYS A 122 7.82 6.02 -13.88
N GLY A 123 8.49 4.85 -13.88
CA GLY A 123 7.85 3.58 -14.19
C GLY A 123 7.82 3.16 -15.66
N ILE A 124 8.76 3.64 -16.49
CA ILE A 124 8.90 3.25 -17.92
C ILE A 124 8.88 1.72 -18.14
N PHE A 125 9.33 0.94 -17.17
CA PHE A 125 9.35 -0.51 -17.21
C PHE A 125 8.05 -1.17 -16.72
N PHE A 126 7.20 -0.48 -15.95
CA PHE A 126 5.89 -0.98 -15.51
C PHE A 126 4.83 -0.74 -16.59
N GLN A 127 4.99 -1.32 -17.77
CA GLN A 127 3.97 -1.18 -18.82
C GLN A 127 2.93 -2.28 -18.69
N ASP A 128 3.40 -3.52 -18.70
CA ASP A 128 2.59 -4.71 -18.59
C ASP A 128 2.93 -5.44 -17.29
N ILE A 129 1.88 -5.87 -16.59
CA ILE A 129 2.00 -6.55 -15.30
C ILE A 129 1.24 -7.86 -15.41
N LEU A 130 1.98 -8.95 -15.20
CA LEU A 130 1.44 -10.31 -15.14
C LEU A 130 1.43 -10.76 -13.68
N ILE A 131 0.35 -11.41 -13.27
CA ILE A 131 0.20 -11.88 -11.88
C ILE A 131 -0.24 -13.34 -11.90
N SER A 132 0.35 -14.11 -10.99
CA SER A 132 -0.04 -15.48 -10.70
C SER A 132 0.21 -15.71 -9.21
N GLU A 133 -0.86 -15.88 -8.45
CA GLU A 133 -0.81 -16.06 -6.99
C GLU A 133 -0.05 -14.92 -6.28
N ASN A 134 1.09 -15.21 -5.66
CA ASN A 134 1.91 -14.24 -4.91
C ASN A 134 3.11 -13.73 -5.71
N THR A 135 3.16 -14.01 -7.01
CA THR A 135 4.26 -13.59 -7.89
C THR A 135 3.73 -12.67 -8.98
N LEU A 136 4.47 -11.58 -9.19
CA LEU A 136 4.21 -10.59 -10.22
C LEU A 136 5.42 -10.50 -11.13
N ILE A 137 5.18 -10.48 -12.44
CA ILE A 137 6.20 -10.34 -13.47
C ILE A 137 5.94 -9.05 -14.24
N VAL A 138 7.00 -8.26 -14.40
CA VAL A 138 7.03 -7.08 -15.27
C VAL A 138 7.96 -7.38 -16.44
N PRO A 139 7.43 -7.60 -17.66
CA PRO A 139 8.22 -7.72 -18.87
C PRO A 139 8.81 -6.37 -19.30
N ALA A 140 10.08 -6.36 -19.68
CA ALA A 140 10.79 -5.20 -20.19
C ALA A 140 11.67 -5.62 -21.38
N GLY A 141 11.01 -5.98 -22.49
CA GLY A 141 11.67 -6.60 -23.64
C GLY A 141 12.03 -8.06 -23.33
N GLU A 142 13.31 -8.41 -23.40
CA GLU A 142 13.82 -9.76 -23.10
C GLU A 142 14.14 -9.95 -21.60
N VAL A 143 14.14 -8.85 -20.85
CA VAL A 143 14.38 -8.83 -19.41
C VAL A 143 13.05 -8.89 -18.67
N PHE A 144 13.01 -9.70 -17.61
CA PHE A 144 11.87 -9.82 -16.72
C PHE A 144 12.27 -9.43 -15.30
N TYR A 145 11.42 -8.62 -14.66
CA TYR A 145 11.55 -8.29 -13.25
C TYR A 145 10.46 -9.01 -12.46
N GLY A 146 10.89 -9.86 -11.53
CA GLY A 146 10.02 -10.62 -10.66
C GLY A 146 9.85 -9.96 -9.31
N PHE A 147 8.61 -9.89 -8.86
CA PHE A 147 8.21 -9.36 -7.57
C PHE A 147 7.41 -10.40 -6.81
N THR A 148 7.50 -10.37 -5.49
CA THR A 148 6.72 -11.24 -4.59
C THR A 148 5.85 -10.37 -3.70
N LYS A 149 4.61 -10.83 -3.49
CA LYS A 149 3.65 -10.16 -2.61
C LYS A 149 4.18 -10.22 -1.17
N SER A 150 4.34 -9.05 -0.56
CA SER A 150 4.74 -8.88 0.83
C SER A 150 3.50 -8.67 1.69
N ASN A 151 3.49 -9.27 2.87
CA ASN A 151 2.52 -8.92 3.90
C ASN A 151 2.92 -7.63 4.65
N GLY A 152 4.06 -7.02 4.28
CA GLY A 152 4.58 -5.78 4.85
C GLY A 152 4.71 -5.81 6.36
N GLY A 153 5.13 -6.95 6.93
CA GLY A 153 5.24 -7.16 8.38
C GLY A 153 3.92 -7.41 9.13
N ALA A 154 2.76 -7.25 8.49
CA ALA A 154 1.45 -7.33 9.14
C ALA A 154 1.05 -8.74 9.63
N SER A 155 1.80 -9.78 9.26
CA SER A 155 1.52 -11.17 9.64
C SER A 155 2.41 -11.72 10.76
N ALA A 156 3.32 -10.92 11.33
CA ALA A 156 4.13 -11.35 12.46
C ALA A 156 3.25 -11.52 13.72
N PRO A 157 3.48 -12.56 14.56
CA PRO A 157 2.77 -12.70 15.83
C PRO A 157 2.96 -11.44 16.69
N LEU A 158 1.87 -10.90 17.20
CA LEU A 158 1.91 -9.76 18.09
C LEU A 158 2.51 -10.17 19.45
N PRO A 159 3.38 -9.34 20.04
CA PRO A 159 3.79 -9.54 21.43
C PRO A 159 2.57 -9.47 22.36
N PRO A 160 2.55 -10.24 23.46
CA PRO A 160 1.43 -10.24 24.42
C PRO A 160 1.15 -8.88 25.07
N SER A 161 2.13 -7.97 25.09
CA SER A 161 2.00 -6.63 25.64
C SER A 161 1.23 -5.65 24.73
N ILE A 162 0.99 -6.00 23.46
CA ILE A 162 0.31 -5.13 22.50
C ILE A 162 -1.14 -5.59 22.33
N ASN A 163 -2.09 -4.71 22.68
CA ASN A 163 -3.51 -4.90 22.41
C ASN A 163 -3.96 -3.97 21.27
N LEU A 164 -4.40 -4.55 20.15
CA LEU A 164 -4.90 -3.79 19.00
C LEU A 164 -6.40 -3.48 19.09
N TYR A 165 -7.13 -4.04 20.05
CA TYR A 165 -8.58 -3.87 20.20
C TYR A 165 -9.32 -4.17 18.88
N ASP A 166 -9.10 -5.38 18.36
CA ASP A 166 -9.65 -5.89 17.09
C ASP A 166 -9.25 -5.13 15.81
N ARG A 167 -8.31 -4.18 15.91
CA ARG A 167 -7.76 -3.48 14.74
C ARG A 167 -6.72 -4.32 14.02
N LYS A 168 -6.64 -4.12 12.71
CA LYS A 168 -5.69 -4.74 11.80
C LYS A 168 -4.51 -3.81 11.56
N LEU A 169 -3.36 -4.43 11.28
CA LEU A 169 -2.14 -3.72 10.92
C LEU A 169 -2.12 -3.43 9.43
N SER A 170 -1.73 -2.22 9.08
CA SER A 170 -1.35 -1.83 7.72
C SER A 170 0.04 -2.37 7.38
N GLN A 171 0.46 -2.20 6.14
CA GLN A 171 1.72 -2.75 5.64
C GLN A 171 2.85 -1.72 5.64
N LEU A 172 4.06 -2.18 5.92
CA LEU A 172 5.30 -1.46 5.62
C LEU A 172 5.80 -1.82 4.19
N PRO A 173 6.57 -0.93 3.53
CA PRO A 173 6.91 0.42 3.96
C PRO A 173 5.66 1.33 3.97
N PHE A 174 5.61 2.27 4.90
CA PHE A 174 4.51 3.23 5.02
C PHE A 174 5.01 4.63 4.67
N ASN A 175 4.47 5.21 3.59
CA ASN A 175 4.73 6.59 3.19
C ASN A 175 3.43 7.40 3.32
N THR A 176 3.48 8.51 4.07
CA THR A 176 2.30 9.35 4.32
C THR A 176 1.73 9.94 3.03
N SER A 177 2.56 10.35 2.07
CA SER A 177 2.12 10.88 0.78
C SER A 177 1.42 9.79 -0.05
N THR A 178 2.01 8.59 -0.12
CA THR A 178 1.40 7.42 -0.78
C THR A 178 0.07 7.06 -0.13
N TYR A 179 0.01 6.95 1.20
CA TYR A 179 -1.24 6.68 1.92
C TYR A 179 -2.29 7.76 1.65
N SER A 180 -1.86 9.03 1.62
CA SER A 180 -2.73 10.17 1.32
C SER A 180 -3.34 10.07 -0.08
N GLN A 181 -2.52 9.75 -1.08
CA GLN A 181 -2.94 9.60 -2.48
C GLN A 181 -3.81 8.34 -2.69
N LEU A 182 -3.41 7.20 -2.14
CA LEU A 182 -4.03 5.90 -2.41
C LEU A 182 -5.28 5.62 -1.57
N CYS A 183 -5.38 6.21 -0.37
CA CYS A 183 -6.40 5.83 0.60
C CYS A 183 -7.17 7.01 1.20
N LEU A 184 -6.47 8.05 1.65
CA LEU A 184 -7.10 9.16 2.37
C LEU A 184 -8.16 9.87 1.52
N GLN A 185 -7.91 10.03 0.21
CA GLN A 185 -8.85 10.64 -0.75
C GLN A 185 -10.17 9.87 -0.92
N ILE A 186 -10.22 8.58 -0.59
CA ILE A 186 -11.40 7.73 -0.75
C ILE A 186 -12.07 7.37 0.59
N LEU A 187 -11.63 7.99 1.70
CA LEU A 187 -12.25 7.82 2.99
C LEU A 187 -13.72 8.28 2.96
N PRO A 188 -14.66 7.47 3.46
CA PRO A 188 -16.04 7.90 3.60
C PRO A 188 -16.16 8.98 4.68
N PHE A 189 -17.03 9.97 4.44
CA PHE A 189 -17.37 11.00 5.43
C PHE A 189 -18.86 10.94 5.76
N LYS A 190 -19.20 11.14 7.04
CA LYS A 190 -20.58 11.31 7.51
C LYS A 190 -20.68 12.63 8.27
N LYS A 191 -21.46 13.58 7.76
CA LYS A 191 -21.57 14.94 8.34
C LYS A 191 -20.20 15.59 8.59
N ARG A 192 -19.29 15.50 7.60
CA ARG A 192 -17.89 15.99 7.64
C ARG A 192 -16.94 15.25 8.59
N VAL A 193 -17.40 14.23 9.32
CA VAL A 193 -16.54 13.37 10.15
C VAL A 193 -16.03 12.20 9.32
N PRO A 194 -14.70 11.94 9.28
CA PRO A 194 -14.16 10.77 8.58
C PRO A 194 -14.69 9.47 9.20
N GLN A 195 -14.77 8.41 8.41
CA GLN A 195 -15.26 7.11 8.85
C GLN A 195 -14.22 6.01 8.55
N THR A 196 -14.10 5.04 9.45
CA THR A 196 -13.30 3.82 9.25
C THR A 196 -13.72 3.11 7.97
N THR A 197 -12.75 2.56 7.23
CA THR A 197 -13.05 1.83 5.99
C THR A 197 -12.06 0.70 5.73
N THR A 198 -12.50 -0.32 4.99
CA THR A 198 -11.65 -1.40 4.48
C THR A 198 -11.34 -1.26 3.00
N LYS A 199 -11.75 -0.15 2.35
CA LYS A 199 -11.52 0.06 0.91
C LYS A 199 -10.05 0.13 0.53
N CYS A 200 -9.16 0.41 1.48
CA CYS A 200 -7.72 0.48 1.25
C CYS A 200 -6.97 -0.80 1.65
N ALA A 201 -7.71 -1.80 2.13
CA ALA A 201 -7.15 -3.09 2.49
C ALA A 201 -6.66 -3.83 1.23
N PRO A 202 -5.65 -4.72 1.36
CA PRO A 202 -4.95 -5.09 2.58
C PRO A 202 -3.76 -4.19 2.94
N VAL A 203 -3.46 -3.17 2.14
CA VAL A 203 -2.28 -2.31 2.34
C VAL A 203 -2.47 -1.37 3.51
N TYR A 204 -3.64 -0.71 3.57
CA TYR A 204 -3.97 0.24 4.62
C TYR A 204 -5.29 -0.10 5.30
N TYR A 205 -5.30 0.01 6.63
CA TYR A 205 -6.47 -0.11 7.48
C TYR A 205 -6.68 1.21 8.25
N PRO A 206 -7.34 2.20 7.64
CA PRO A 206 -7.63 3.47 8.29
C PRO A 206 -8.71 3.32 9.35
N TYR A 207 -8.40 3.82 10.54
CA TYR A 207 -9.31 3.93 11.67
C TYR A 207 -9.54 5.39 12.03
N VAL A 208 -10.64 5.65 12.72
CA VAL A 208 -10.99 6.98 13.22
C VAL A 208 -11.12 6.89 14.72
N ALA A 209 -10.38 7.71 15.46
CA ALA A 209 -10.54 7.79 16.90
C ALA A 209 -11.68 8.75 17.24
N SER A 210 -12.52 8.35 18.19
CA SER A 210 -13.62 9.17 18.69
C SER A 210 -13.68 9.17 20.22
N LYS A 211 -14.19 10.26 20.81
CA LYS A 211 -14.44 10.36 22.26
C LYS A 211 -15.34 9.26 22.81
N GLN A 212 -16.24 8.74 21.97
CA GLN A 212 -17.16 7.68 22.36
C GLN A 212 -16.54 6.29 22.29
N ASP A 213 -15.32 6.15 21.74
CA ASP A 213 -14.63 4.87 21.70
C ASP A 213 -14.31 4.42 23.13
N ASN A 214 -14.54 3.13 23.40
CA ASN A 214 -14.26 2.55 24.70
C ASN A 214 -12.82 2.03 24.84
N ASP A 215 -12.09 1.88 23.73
CA ASP A 215 -10.75 1.32 23.75
C ASP A 215 -9.68 2.35 24.11
N ALA A 216 -8.66 1.89 24.84
CA ALA A 216 -7.63 2.78 25.38
C ALA A 216 -6.72 3.34 24.28
N LEU A 217 -6.56 2.65 23.14
CA LEU A 217 -5.70 3.09 22.05
C LEU A 217 -6.29 4.30 21.32
N ALA A 218 -7.57 4.25 20.96
CA ALA A 218 -8.28 5.39 20.37
C ALA A 218 -8.30 6.59 21.33
N LYS A 219 -8.51 6.35 22.62
CA LYS A 219 -8.43 7.41 23.64
C LYS A 219 -7.02 8.00 23.72
N LEU A 220 -5.97 7.18 23.73
CA LEU A 220 -4.59 7.63 23.76
C LEU A 220 -4.28 8.52 22.54
N ILE A 221 -4.62 8.06 21.34
CA ILE A 221 -4.41 8.79 20.08
C ILE A 221 -5.22 10.10 20.06
N GLY A 222 -6.50 10.04 20.43
CA GLY A 222 -7.39 11.20 20.39
C GLY A 222 -7.10 12.25 21.46
N THR A 223 -6.43 11.87 22.56
CA THR A 223 -6.07 12.79 23.66
C THR A 223 -4.61 13.23 23.65
N HIS A 224 -3.78 12.67 22.79
CA HIS A 224 -2.38 13.07 22.67
C HIS A 224 -2.25 14.52 22.18
N ASP A 225 -1.31 15.26 22.75
CA ASP A 225 -0.92 16.59 22.28
C ASP A 225 0.18 16.40 21.22
N TYR A 226 -0.10 16.76 19.97
CA TYR A 226 0.81 16.54 18.84
C TYR A 226 1.71 17.75 18.63
N GLU A 227 3.03 17.53 18.66
CA GLU A 227 3.99 18.62 18.44
C GLU A 227 3.96 19.10 16.98
N LYS A 228 4.29 20.38 16.79
CA LYS A 228 4.13 21.06 15.51
C LYS A 228 5.29 20.76 14.55
N GLY A 229 5.14 19.75 13.71
CA GLY A 229 6.01 19.53 12.54
C GLY A 229 5.70 20.46 11.37
N GLY A 230 5.85 21.79 11.52
CA GLY A 230 5.77 22.73 10.38
C GLY A 230 4.41 23.39 10.08
N ALA A 231 3.45 23.38 11.01
CA ALA A 231 2.20 24.14 10.83
C ALA A 231 2.44 25.67 10.68
N ARG A 232 1.48 26.41 10.13
CA ARG A 232 1.57 27.86 9.87
C ARG A 232 0.89 28.69 10.95
N ASN A 233 -0.18 28.19 11.58
CA ASN A 233 -1.12 29.03 12.31
C ASN A 233 -1.08 28.97 13.85
N VAL A 234 -0.62 27.86 14.47
CA VAL A 234 -0.58 27.68 15.94
C VAL A 234 0.68 26.93 16.38
N SER A 235 1.16 27.06 17.63
CA SER A 235 2.42 26.45 18.13
C SER A 235 2.35 24.94 18.39
N SER A 236 1.17 24.33 18.36
CA SER A 236 0.91 22.91 18.58
C SER A 236 -0.33 22.47 17.78
N TYR A 237 -0.38 21.21 17.34
CA TYR A 237 -1.65 20.60 16.95
C TYR A 237 -2.30 20.11 18.24
N ASP A 238 -3.04 20.99 18.92
CA ASP A 238 -3.66 20.66 20.21
C ASP A 238 -4.44 19.33 20.17
N ASN A 239 -4.56 18.67 21.33
CA ASN A 239 -5.37 17.46 21.54
C ASN A 239 -6.69 17.46 20.74
N PRO A 240 -6.85 16.55 19.75
CA PRO A 240 -8.01 16.51 18.87
C PRO A 240 -9.35 16.41 19.62
N PHE A 241 -9.41 15.61 20.68
CA PHE A 241 -10.64 15.47 21.46
C PHE A 241 -11.00 16.77 22.20
N LYS A 242 -10.07 17.60 22.68
CA LYS A 242 -10.45 18.90 23.28
C LYS A 242 -11.30 19.76 22.33
N TYR A 243 -11.13 19.59 21.02
CA TYR A 243 -11.84 20.31 19.96
C TYR A 243 -12.93 19.50 19.25
N ASN A 244 -13.27 18.32 19.80
CA ASN A 244 -14.27 17.41 19.22
C ASN A 244 -13.94 16.94 17.78
N LEU A 245 -12.65 16.72 17.52
CA LEU A 245 -12.13 16.19 16.26
C LEU A 245 -11.91 14.68 16.32
N HIS A 246 -11.78 14.07 15.16
CA HIS A 246 -11.72 12.63 14.96
C HIS A 246 -10.49 12.25 14.14
N PRO A 247 -9.30 12.22 14.77
CA PRO A 247 -8.07 11.96 14.03
C PRO A 247 -8.14 10.57 13.39
N VAL A 248 -7.71 10.50 12.13
CA VAL A 248 -7.55 9.27 11.39
C VAL A 248 -6.21 8.67 11.77
N PHE A 249 -6.15 7.37 12.01
CA PHE A 249 -4.90 6.70 12.28
C PHE A 249 -4.82 5.34 11.61
N VAL A 250 -3.60 4.91 11.36
CA VAL A 250 -3.27 3.56 10.87
C VAL A 250 -2.25 2.95 11.82
N LEU A 251 -2.42 1.67 12.11
CA LEU A 251 -1.47 0.92 12.93
C LEU A 251 -0.49 0.20 12.01
N LEU A 252 0.80 0.37 12.26
CA LEU A 252 1.85 -0.31 11.51
C LEU A 252 2.31 -1.55 12.29
N PRO A 253 2.97 -2.52 11.64
CA PRO A 253 3.62 -3.63 12.32
C PRO A 253 4.51 -3.12 13.45
N PRO A 254 4.48 -3.74 14.63
CA PRO A 254 5.25 -3.26 15.76
C PRO A 254 6.73 -3.67 15.66
N LEU A 255 7.62 -2.79 16.11
CA LEU A 255 9.01 -3.15 16.39
C LEU A 255 9.07 -3.76 17.78
N LYS A 256 9.12 -5.10 17.86
CA LYS A 256 9.02 -5.83 19.14
C LYS A 256 7.77 -5.37 19.90
N ASP A 257 7.92 -4.86 21.11
CA ASP A 257 6.84 -4.38 21.99
C ASP A 257 6.45 -2.89 21.77
N VAL A 258 7.00 -2.24 20.73
CA VAL A 258 6.66 -0.88 20.35
C VAL A 258 5.62 -0.89 19.22
N LEU A 259 4.39 -0.49 19.53
CA LEU A 259 3.35 -0.24 18.53
C LEU A 259 3.59 1.11 17.86
N ILE A 260 3.39 1.18 16.55
CA ILE A 260 3.53 2.42 15.79
C ILE A 260 2.17 2.81 15.22
N ALA A 261 1.74 4.04 15.48
CA ALA A 261 0.54 4.60 14.89
C ALA A 261 0.92 5.81 14.01
N ALA A 262 0.58 5.76 12.72
CA ALA A 262 0.63 6.97 11.90
C ALA A 262 -0.71 7.67 12.00
N VAL A 263 -0.69 8.94 12.43
CA VAL A 263 -1.86 9.74 12.72
C VAL A 263 -1.94 10.90 11.75
N ILE A 264 -3.13 11.13 11.22
CA ILE A 264 -3.46 12.22 10.32
C ILE A 264 -4.72 12.89 10.84
N ASP A 265 -4.68 14.22 10.94
CA ASP A 265 -5.86 14.99 11.28
C ASP A 265 -6.34 15.80 10.08
N LEU A 266 -7.53 15.48 9.61
CA LEU A 266 -8.15 16.04 8.40
C LEU A 266 -9.14 17.15 8.69
N GLU A 267 -9.54 17.32 9.95
CA GLU A 267 -10.58 18.26 10.31
C GLU A 267 -9.94 19.62 10.66
N PRO A 268 -10.26 20.72 9.95
CA PRO A 268 -9.69 22.05 10.20
C PRO A 268 -10.14 22.68 11.54
N GLY A 269 -10.97 21.97 12.30
CA GLY A 269 -11.52 22.42 13.58
C GLY A 269 -12.63 23.47 13.46
N PRO A 270 -13.35 23.75 14.56
CA PRO A 270 -14.23 24.89 14.64
C PRO A 270 -13.36 26.15 14.57
N ASN A 271 -13.51 26.95 13.50
CA ASN A 271 -12.85 28.24 13.23
C ASN A 271 -11.62 28.25 12.29
N GLU A 272 -11.26 27.15 11.62
CA GLU A 272 -10.15 27.09 10.63
C GLU A 272 -8.76 27.56 11.15
N ASN A 273 -8.63 27.85 12.45
CA ASN A 273 -7.39 28.32 13.08
C ASN A 273 -6.34 27.22 13.26
N ARG A 274 -6.65 25.98 12.85
CA ARG A 274 -5.79 24.81 12.99
C ARG A 274 -5.50 24.22 11.62
N ASP A 275 -4.21 24.12 11.31
CA ASP A 275 -3.77 23.41 10.11
C ASP A 275 -4.10 21.92 10.23
N THR A 276 -4.31 21.26 9.10
CA THR A 276 -4.35 19.80 9.06
C THR A 276 -2.99 19.24 9.45
N MET A 277 -3.00 18.13 10.20
CA MET A 277 -1.78 17.44 10.60
C MET A 277 -1.52 16.31 9.61
N SER A 278 -0.48 16.45 8.79
CA SER A 278 -0.09 15.42 7.83
C SER A 278 1.02 14.53 8.41
N GLY A 279 0.62 13.38 8.98
CA GLY A 279 1.52 12.24 9.19
C GLY A 279 2.47 12.35 10.37
N ALA A 280 1.93 12.43 11.58
CA ALA A 280 2.68 12.18 12.81
C ALA A 280 2.81 10.67 13.05
N PHE A 281 4.00 10.18 13.40
CA PHE A 281 4.18 8.80 13.86
C PHE A 281 4.34 8.78 15.37
N LEU A 282 3.44 8.08 16.06
CA LEU A 282 3.54 7.83 17.49
C LEU A 282 4.21 6.47 17.72
N ALA A 283 5.24 6.46 18.57
CA ALA A 283 5.77 5.24 19.17
C ALA A 283 5.05 5.00 20.50
N ILE A 284 4.40 3.85 20.64
CA ILE A 284 3.58 3.49 21.80
C ILE A 284 4.17 2.23 22.43
N LYS A 285 4.59 2.33 23.69
CA LYS A 285 5.13 1.22 24.47
C LYS A 285 4.46 1.21 25.84
N GLU A 286 4.10 0.02 26.33
CA GLU A 286 3.43 -0.15 27.64
C GLU A 286 2.17 0.73 27.80
N GLY A 287 1.41 0.92 26.71
CA GLY A 287 0.18 1.71 26.71
C GLY A 287 0.38 3.23 26.80
N LYS A 288 1.60 3.73 26.63
CA LYS A 288 1.92 5.16 26.63
C LYS A 288 2.65 5.55 25.35
N VAL A 289 2.44 6.79 24.89
CA VAL A 289 3.27 7.38 23.84
C VAL A 289 4.65 7.65 24.43
N THR A 290 5.67 6.94 23.92
CA THR A 290 7.05 7.12 24.36
C THR A 290 7.78 8.14 23.50
N ASP A 291 7.38 8.35 22.26
CA ASP A 291 7.95 9.36 21.36
C ASP A 291 6.99 9.67 20.21
N GLN A 292 7.20 10.82 19.56
CA GLN A 292 6.55 11.15 18.32
C GLN A 292 7.58 11.62 17.27
N LEU A 293 7.27 11.36 16.01
CA LEU A 293 8.02 11.87 14.87
C LEU A 293 7.07 12.62 13.96
N ASN A 294 7.29 13.93 13.80
CA ASN A 294 6.50 14.83 12.98
C ASN A 294 7.25 15.24 11.71
N ASP A 295 7.90 14.28 11.06
CA ASP A 295 8.66 14.49 9.84
C ASP A 295 8.03 13.71 8.68
N GLY A 296 7.96 14.35 7.51
CA GLY A 296 7.43 13.74 6.30
C GLY A 296 8.42 12.70 5.78
N CYS A 297 8.19 11.43 6.12
CA CYS A 297 9.07 10.36 5.66
C CYS A 297 8.36 9.02 5.45
N THR A 298 9.11 8.10 4.86
CA THR A 298 8.71 6.70 4.69
C THR A 298 9.25 5.89 5.85
N ILE A 299 8.38 5.24 6.63
CA ILE A 299 8.80 4.21 7.59
C ILE A 299 9.04 2.92 6.80
N THR A 300 10.28 2.46 6.76
CA THR A 300 10.67 1.23 6.08
C THR A 300 10.35 -0.01 6.93
N GLU A 301 10.48 -1.19 6.36
CA GLU A 301 10.34 -2.44 7.12
C GLU A 301 11.41 -2.64 8.21
N ASP A 302 12.59 -2.05 8.02
CA ASP A 302 13.66 -2.00 9.03
C ASP A 302 13.46 -0.84 10.04
N TYR A 303 12.28 -0.21 10.04
CA TYR A 303 11.89 0.88 10.95
C TYR A 303 12.79 2.12 10.89
N PHE A 304 13.39 2.39 9.72
CA PHE A 304 13.97 3.69 9.40
C PHE A 304 12.90 4.62 8.86
N CYS A 305 12.97 5.88 9.27
CA CYS A 305 12.35 7.01 8.60
C CYS A 305 13.30 7.48 7.50
N VAL A 306 12.86 7.37 6.25
CA VAL A 306 13.63 7.71 5.05
C VAL A 306 12.95 8.86 4.32
N ASP A 307 13.70 9.93 4.03
CA ASP A 307 13.18 11.07 3.28
C ASP A 307 12.96 10.75 1.79
N ASP A 308 12.38 11.70 1.04
CA ASP A 308 12.05 11.51 -0.37
C ASP A 308 13.28 11.26 -1.27
N ASN A 309 14.50 11.63 -0.80
CA ASN A 309 15.75 11.35 -1.51
C ASN A 309 16.35 9.98 -1.16
N GLY A 310 15.66 9.18 -0.34
CA GLY A 310 16.16 7.88 0.11
C GLY A 310 17.18 7.97 1.26
N LYS A 311 17.40 9.16 1.86
CA LYS A 311 18.31 9.30 2.99
C LYS A 311 17.62 8.90 4.29
N ARG A 312 18.26 8.00 5.06
CA ARG A 312 17.82 7.65 6.41
C ARG A 312 17.98 8.86 7.34
N ARG A 313 16.90 9.27 7.97
CA ARG A 313 16.83 10.42 8.89
C ARG A 313 16.75 9.97 10.33
N TYR A 314 15.84 9.05 10.62
CA TYR A 314 15.63 8.51 11.96
C TYR A 314 15.51 6.99 11.94
N GLN A 315 15.77 6.36 13.07
CA GLN A 315 15.52 4.95 13.30
C GLN A 315 14.69 4.79 14.57
N LEU A 316 13.61 4.01 14.51
CA LEU A 316 12.91 3.61 15.72
C LEU A 316 13.73 2.56 16.46
N LEU A 317 13.95 2.79 17.75
CA LEU A 317 14.64 1.86 18.64
C LEU A 317 13.64 1.06 19.48
N ASP A 318 14.09 -0.09 20.00
CA ASP A 318 13.30 -0.94 20.93
C ASP A 318 12.83 -0.20 22.19
N SER A 319 13.49 0.90 22.55
CA SER A 319 13.07 1.79 23.65
C SER A 319 11.79 2.58 23.33
N GLY A 320 11.28 2.48 22.11
CA GLY A 320 10.17 3.30 21.61
C GLY A 320 10.56 4.75 21.33
N LYS A 321 11.84 5.00 20.98
CA LYS A 321 12.37 6.34 20.65
C LYS A 321 12.82 6.40 19.20
N PHE A 322 12.53 7.50 18.51
CA PHE A 322 13.09 7.80 17.19
C PHE A 322 14.44 8.51 17.37
N LYS A 323 15.52 7.88 16.91
CA LYS A 323 16.87 8.41 17.00
C LYS A 323 17.35 8.89 15.64
N GLU A 324 17.85 10.12 15.56
CA GLU A 324 18.47 10.64 14.34
C GLU A 324 19.68 9.78 13.94
N VAL A 325 19.75 9.44 12.65
CA VAL A 325 20.84 8.66 12.05
C VAL A 325 21.85 9.64 11.48
N LYS A 326 23.11 9.52 11.92
CA LYS A 326 24.22 10.37 11.46
C LYS A 326 24.74 9.96 10.09
#